data_AF-A0A916RYM3-F1
#
_entry.id   AF-A0A916RYM3-F1
#
_cell.length_a   1.000
_cell.length_b   1.000
_cell.length_c   1.000
_cell.angle_alpha   90.00
_cell.angle_beta   90.00
_cell.angle_gamma   90.00
#
_symmetry.space_group_name_H-M   'P 1'
#
loop_
_entity.id
_entity.type
_entity.pdbx_description
1 polymer ?
#
loop_
_entity_poly.entity_id
_entity_poly.type
_entity_poly.pdbx_seq_one_letter_code
_entity_poly.pdbx_strand_id
1 'polypeptide(L)'
;MSITYDVVAATVTGTMVGNEIAVAAFVHPQLRRMSGRVHAQAASMLASVLGKFMPFWYALALILIIGAAFEHRPLANGTGLLIMMAAILLAVAIVFSVAQLVPINNRIARMDPEHPHATWLQDRCRWDRFHRARVVILTMSLVLLLTGIIQSSIVAAS
;
A
#
# COMPACT_ATOMS: atom_id res chain seq x y z
N MET A 1 0.75 27.42 -1.15
CA MET A 1 0.14 26.11 -0.87
C MET A 1 -1.05 25.97 -1.78
N SER A 2 -1.02 25.04 -2.73
CA SER A 2 -2.22 24.80 -3.54
C SER A 2 -3.04 23.74 -2.84
N ILE A 3 -4.19 24.10 -2.27
CA ILE A 3 -5.14 23.14 -1.67
C ILE A 3 -5.44 21.97 -2.61
N THR A 4 -5.39 22.23 -3.92
CA THR A 4 -5.49 21.22 -4.98
C THR A 4 -4.42 20.14 -4.88
N TYR A 5 -3.16 20.50 -4.58
CA TYR A 5 -2.07 19.55 -4.46
C TYR A 5 -2.28 18.60 -3.28
N ASP A 6 -2.61 19.15 -2.11
CA ASP A 6 -2.88 18.37 -0.90
C ASP A 6 -4.07 17.41 -1.10
N VAL A 7 -5.14 17.88 -1.75
CA VAL A 7 -6.29 17.06 -2.12
C VAL A 7 -5.90 15.93 -3.07
N VAL A 8 -5.07 16.21 -4.08
CA VAL A 8 -4.57 15.18 -5.02
C VAL A 8 -3.71 14.16 -4.28
N ALA A 9 -2.76 14.60 -3.45
CA ALA A 9 -1.90 13.71 -2.66
C ALA A 9 -2.72 12.82 -1.71
N ALA A 10 -3.68 13.40 -0.99
CA ALA A 10 -4.57 12.67 -0.09
C ALA A 10 -5.48 11.69 -0.84
N THR A 11 -6.03 12.10 -1.99
CA THR A 11 -6.93 11.24 -2.79
C THR A 11 -6.18 10.06 -3.38
N VAL A 12 -5.02 10.29 -4.01
CA VAL A 12 -4.21 9.22 -4.61
C VAL A 12 -3.70 8.25 -3.55
N THR A 13 -3.20 8.76 -2.43
CA THR A 13 -2.72 7.92 -1.31
C THR A 13 -3.89 7.18 -0.66
N GLY A 14 -5.00 7.86 -0.38
CA GLY A 14 -6.17 7.29 0.27
C GLY A 14 -6.82 6.17 -0.54
N THR A 15 -6.96 6.36 -1.86
CA THR A 15 -7.49 5.32 -2.76
C THR A 15 -6.54 4.12 -2.86
N MET A 16 -5.23 4.36 -2.88
CA MET A 16 -4.22 3.29 -2.84
C MET A 16 -4.31 2.45 -1.55
N VAL A 17 -4.36 3.12 -0.39
CA VAL A 17 -4.48 2.46 0.92
C VAL A 17 -5.82 1.74 1.05
N GLY A 18 -6.90 2.36 0.57
CA GLY A 18 -8.23 1.77 0.54
C GLY A 18 -8.28 0.47 -0.28
N ASN A 19 -7.64 0.45 -1.45
CA ASN A 19 -7.50 -0.77 -2.26
C ASN A 19 -6.76 -1.89 -1.51
N GLU A 20 -5.66 -1.56 -0.83
CA GLU A 20 -4.88 -2.50 -0.03
C GLU A 20 -5.69 -3.07 1.16
N ILE A 21 -6.44 -2.22 1.85
CA ILE A 21 -7.38 -2.64 2.91
C ILE A 21 -8.45 -3.56 2.33
N ALA A 22 -9.05 -3.21 1.20
CA ALA A 22 -10.10 -3.99 0.58
C ALA A 22 -9.61 -5.39 0.17
N VAL A 23 -8.39 -5.48 -0.36
CA VAL A 23 -7.73 -6.74 -0.69
C VAL A 23 -7.51 -7.60 0.57
N ALA A 24 -6.99 -7.01 1.65
CA ALA A 24 -6.75 -7.71 2.91
C ALA A 24 -8.04 -8.17 3.61
N ALA A 25 -9.09 -7.34 3.62
CA ALA A 25 -10.30 -7.53 4.40
C ALA A 25 -11.39 -8.29 3.65
N PHE A 26 -11.50 -8.15 2.33
CA PHE A 26 -12.58 -8.73 1.55
C PHE A 26 -12.10 -9.79 0.57
N VAL A 27 -11.00 -9.55 -0.15
CA VAL A 27 -10.57 -10.47 -1.21
C VAL A 27 -9.95 -11.74 -0.63
N HIS A 28 -8.99 -11.61 0.29
CA HIS A 28 -8.28 -12.78 0.82
C HIS A 28 -9.15 -13.73 1.64
N PRO A 29 -10.09 -13.26 2.49
CA PRO A 29 -10.98 -14.15 3.21
C PRO A 29 -11.88 -14.98 2.28
N GLN A 30 -12.32 -14.41 1.15
CA GLN A 30 -13.13 -15.15 0.18
C GLN A 30 -12.30 -16.16 -0.61
N LEU A 31 -11.08 -15.79 -1.03
CA LEU A 31 -10.15 -16.73 -1.67
C LEU A 31 -9.89 -17.96 -0.77
N ARG A 32 -9.70 -17.76 0.53
CA ARG A 32 -9.52 -18.86 1.50
C ARG A 32 -10.69 -19.83 1.60
N ARG A 33 -11.90 -19.42 1.20
CA ARG A 33 -13.09 -20.29 1.18
C ARG A 33 -13.18 -21.14 -0.08
N MET A 34 -12.43 -20.81 -1.13
CA MET A 34 -12.35 -21.60 -2.34
C MET A 34 -11.45 -22.82 -2.11
N SER A 35 -11.90 -24.01 -2.51
CA SER A 35 -11.14 -25.25 -2.39
C SER A 35 -10.51 -25.68 -3.72
N GLY A 36 -9.36 -26.36 -3.63
CA GLY A 36 -8.70 -27.01 -4.76
C GLY A 36 -8.23 -26.07 -5.86
N ARG A 37 -8.51 -26.46 -7.11
CA ARG A 37 -8.00 -25.80 -8.33
C ARG A 37 -8.48 -24.36 -8.52
N VAL A 38 -9.73 -24.07 -8.12
CA VAL A 38 -10.33 -22.74 -8.26
C VAL A 38 -9.59 -21.71 -7.41
N HIS A 39 -9.14 -22.10 -6.22
CA HIS A 39 -8.30 -21.25 -5.37
C HIS A 39 -6.97 -20.93 -6.05
N ALA A 40 -6.26 -21.95 -6.55
CA ALA A 40 -4.95 -21.81 -7.17
C ALA A 40 -5.01 -20.89 -8.40
N GLN A 41 -6.03 -21.07 -9.25
CA GLN A 41 -6.25 -20.24 -10.44
C GLN A 41 -6.54 -18.78 -10.07
N ALA A 42 -7.47 -18.55 -9.13
CA ALA A 42 -7.81 -17.20 -8.68
C ALA A 42 -6.62 -16.50 -8.01
N ALA A 43 -5.83 -17.22 -7.20
CA ALA A 43 -4.64 -16.69 -6.54
C ALA A 43 -3.54 -16.30 -7.54
N SER A 44 -3.28 -17.14 -8.56
CA SER A 44 -2.29 -16.86 -9.61
C SER A 44 -2.69 -15.65 -10.46
N MET A 45 -3.96 -15.59 -10.89
CA MET A 45 -4.49 -14.44 -11.63
C MET A 45 -4.39 -13.15 -10.84
N LEU A 46 -4.84 -13.14 -9.58
CA LEU A 46 -4.80 -11.96 -8.74
C LEU A 46 -3.36 -11.50 -8.48
N ALA A 47 -2.43 -12.44 -8.25
CA ALA A 47 -1.01 -12.14 -8.08
C ALA A 47 -0.42 -11.47 -9.32
N SER A 48 -0.82 -11.90 -10.53
CA SER A 48 -0.34 -11.32 -11.79
C SER A 48 -0.79 -9.87 -12.00
N VAL A 49 -2.05 -9.56 -11.67
CA VAL A 49 -2.64 -8.23 -11.89
C VAL A 49 -2.13 -7.23 -10.85
N LEU A 50 -2.15 -7.61 -9.56
CA LEU A 50 -1.68 -6.75 -8.47
C LEU A 50 -0.20 -6.40 -8.65
N GLY A 51 0.62 -7.35 -9.11
CA GLY A 51 2.06 -7.12 -9.32
C GLY A 51 2.36 -6.08 -10.41
N LYS A 52 1.46 -5.87 -11.37
CA LYS A 52 1.70 -4.98 -12.52
C LYS A 52 1.39 -3.52 -12.24
N PHE A 53 0.27 -3.24 -11.57
CA PHE A 53 -0.21 -1.86 -11.39
C PHE A 53 0.27 -1.20 -10.10
N MET A 54 0.39 -1.98 -9.03
CA MET A 54 0.69 -1.43 -7.71
C MET A 54 2.00 -0.63 -7.65
N PRO A 55 3.13 -1.06 -8.25
CA PRO A 55 4.40 -0.32 -8.13
C PRO A 55 4.30 1.14 -8.61
N PHE A 56 3.55 1.39 -9.69
CA PHE A 56 3.35 2.74 -10.22
C PHE A 56 2.48 3.59 -9.30
N TRP A 57 1.45 2.99 -8.69
CA TRP A 57 0.59 3.69 -7.74
C TRP A 57 1.33 4.07 -6.47
N TYR A 58 2.13 3.15 -5.91
CA TYR A 58 3.01 3.41 -4.77
C TYR A 58 4.01 4.53 -5.07
N ALA A 59 4.65 4.50 -6.25
CA ALA A 59 5.61 5.52 -6.66
C ALA A 59 4.94 6.90 -6.81
N LEU A 60 3.76 6.95 -7.45
CA LEU A 60 3.00 8.19 -7.61
C LEU A 60 2.61 8.77 -6.24
N ALA A 61 2.08 7.95 -5.33
CA ALA A 61 1.74 8.38 -3.98
C ALA A 61 2.97 8.91 -3.24
N LEU A 62 4.11 8.24 -3.33
CA LEU A 62 5.34 8.68 -2.67
C LEU A 62 5.83 10.04 -3.20
N ILE A 63 5.84 10.22 -4.53
CA ILE A 63 6.24 11.49 -5.15
C ILE A 63 5.31 12.61 -4.68
N LEU A 64 4.00 12.37 -4.62
CA LEU A 64 3.02 13.34 -4.15
C LEU A 64 3.21 13.71 -2.67
N ILE A 65 3.42 12.73 -1.79
CA ILE A 65 3.64 13.01 -0.35
C ILE A 65 4.94 13.80 -0.16
N ILE A 66 6.00 13.45 -0.89
CA ILE A 66 7.27 14.17 -0.84
C ILE A 66 7.07 15.63 -1.30
N GLY A 67 6.38 15.86 -2.41
CA GLY A 67 6.09 17.22 -2.89
C GLY A 67 5.24 18.02 -1.90
N ALA A 68 4.26 17.39 -1.24
CA ALA A 68 3.49 18.01 -0.16
C ALA A 68 4.42 18.40 1.00
N ALA A 69 5.32 17.51 1.42
CA ALA A 69 6.29 17.84 2.49
C ALA A 69 7.22 19.02 2.11
N PHE A 70 7.55 19.19 0.82
CA PHE A 70 8.30 20.34 0.33
C PHE A 70 7.47 21.64 0.34
N GLU A 71 6.19 21.59 -0.01
CA GLU A 71 5.30 22.76 0.04
C GLU A 71 5.03 23.23 1.47
N HIS A 72 4.98 22.30 2.43
CA HIS A 72 4.67 22.56 3.84
C HIS A 72 5.91 22.81 4.71
N ARG A 73 6.96 23.38 4.11
CA ARG A 73 8.17 23.80 4.83
C ARG A 73 7.91 25.03 5.73
N PRO A 74 8.70 25.23 6.81
CA PRO A 74 9.86 24.43 7.22
C PRO A 74 9.48 23.11 7.91
N LEU A 75 10.27 22.05 7.67
CA LEU A 75 10.15 20.76 8.36
C LEU A 75 10.38 20.84 9.88
N ALA A 76 10.85 21.99 10.37
CA ALA A 76 10.96 22.30 11.79
C ALA A 76 9.59 22.54 12.46
N ASN A 77 8.55 22.79 11.67
CA ASN A 77 7.18 22.89 12.16
C ASN A 77 6.56 21.48 12.21
N GLY A 78 5.67 21.23 13.18
CA GLY A 78 5.03 19.93 13.37
C GLY A 78 4.35 19.37 12.12
N THR A 79 3.74 20.23 11.31
CA THR A 79 3.02 19.84 10.09
C THR A 79 3.91 19.21 9.01
N GLY A 80 4.96 19.90 8.58
CA GLY A 80 5.86 19.40 7.52
C GLY A 80 6.59 18.13 7.96
N LEU A 81 6.87 18.00 9.26
CA LEU A 81 7.44 16.78 9.85
C LEU A 81 6.48 15.59 9.72
N LEU A 82 5.19 15.74 10.04
CA LEU A 82 4.20 14.67 9.93
C LEU A 82 4.07 14.16 8.48
N ILE A 83 4.00 15.07 7.51
CA ILE A 83 3.92 14.70 6.08
C ILE A 83 5.20 13.99 5.63
N MET A 84 6.37 14.43 6.08
CA MET A 84 7.63 13.73 5.79
C MET A 84 7.68 12.33 6.42
N MET A 85 7.19 12.18 7.65
CA MET A 85 7.09 10.85 8.28
C MET A 85 6.15 9.92 7.52
N ALA A 86 5.05 10.45 6.95
CA ALA A 86 4.21 9.69 6.03
C ALA A 86 5.00 9.18 4.82
N ALA A 87 5.81 10.03 4.17
CA ALA A 87 6.65 9.61 3.04
C ALA A 87 7.63 8.49 3.43
N ILE A 88 8.25 8.60 4.61
CA ILE A 88 9.18 7.58 5.12
C ILE A 88 8.46 6.26 5.35
N LEU A 89 7.28 6.25 5.99
CA LEU A 89 6.51 5.03 6.21
C LEU A 89 6.11 4.38 4.87
N LEU A 90 5.69 5.17 3.89
CA LEU A 90 5.38 4.66 2.56
C LEU A 90 6.61 4.06 1.88
N ALA A 91 7.77 4.72 1.97
CA ALA A 91 9.04 4.20 1.44
C ALA A 91 9.43 2.88 2.13
N VAL A 92 9.29 2.78 3.46
CA VAL A 92 9.51 1.53 4.21
C VAL A 92 8.56 0.43 3.72
N ALA A 93 7.28 0.74 3.50
CA ALA A 93 6.31 -0.21 2.98
C ALA A 93 6.65 -0.70 1.55
N ILE A 94 7.20 0.18 0.70
CA ILE A 94 7.68 -0.16 -0.65
C ILE A 94 8.89 -1.10 -0.56
N VAL A 95 9.92 -0.74 0.21
CA VAL A 95 11.11 -1.58 0.40
C VAL A 95 10.73 -2.95 0.97
N PHE A 96 9.89 -2.97 2.00
CA PHE A 96 9.36 -4.21 2.57
C PHE A 96 8.59 -5.05 1.54
N SER A 97 7.77 -4.40 0.70
CA SER A 97 7.04 -5.08 -0.37
C SER A 97 7.98 -5.74 -1.37
N VAL A 98 8.98 -5.00 -1.86
CA VAL A 98 9.94 -5.51 -2.85
C VAL A 98 10.78 -6.65 -2.25
N ALA A 99 11.17 -6.54 -0.98
CA ALA A 99 12.01 -7.54 -0.33
C ALA A 99 11.26 -8.83 0.05
N GLN A 100 9.99 -8.73 0.49
CA GLN A 100 9.26 -9.87 1.06
C GLN A 100 8.04 -10.27 0.24
N LEU A 101 7.17 -9.33 -0.12
CA LEU A 101 5.90 -9.66 -0.76
C LEU A 101 6.05 -9.99 -2.24
N VAL A 102 6.83 -9.22 -2.98
CA VAL A 102 7.02 -9.38 -4.43
C VAL A 102 7.62 -10.75 -4.79
N PRO A 103 8.67 -11.25 -4.12
CA PRO A 103 9.22 -12.57 -4.42
C PRO A 103 8.20 -13.70 -4.21
N ILE A 104 7.43 -13.64 -3.13
CA ILE A 104 6.39 -14.66 -2.84
C ILE A 104 5.24 -14.55 -3.86
N ASN A 105 4.80 -13.33 -4.17
CA ASN A 105 3.76 -13.09 -5.16
C ASN A 105 4.17 -13.61 -6.55
N ASN A 106 5.43 -13.42 -6.94
CA ASN A 106 5.95 -13.92 -8.20
C ASN A 106 6.03 -15.45 -8.28
N ARG A 107 6.26 -16.14 -7.15
CA ARG A 107 6.18 -17.61 -7.09
C ARG A 107 4.75 -18.10 -7.30
N ILE A 108 3.78 -17.45 -6.65
CA ILE A 108 2.35 -17.78 -6.78
C ILE A 108 1.85 -17.46 -8.20
N ALA A 109 2.25 -16.33 -8.79
CA ALA A 109 1.85 -15.91 -10.14
C ALA A 109 2.40 -16.82 -11.26
N ARG A 110 3.55 -17.46 -11.05
CA ARG A 110 4.17 -18.38 -12.03
C ARG A 110 3.80 -19.84 -11.83
N MET A 111 3.00 -20.13 -10.80
CA MET A 111 2.56 -21.49 -10.51
C MET A 111 1.60 -21.98 -11.61
N ASP A 112 1.79 -23.22 -12.07
CA ASP A 112 0.79 -23.93 -12.87
C ASP A 112 -0.44 -24.23 -11.99
N PRO A 113 -1.62 -23.67 -12.29
CA PRO A 113 -2.82 -23.93 -11.51
C PRO A 113 -3.32 -25.37 -11.60
N GLU A 114 -2.98 -26.11 -12.67
CA GLU A 114 -3.35 -27.53 -12.83
C GLU A 114 -2.46 -28.44 -11.96
N HIS A 115 -1.21 -28.04 -11.75
CA HIS A 115 -0.22 -28.79 -10.94
C HIS A 115 0.48 -27.88 -9.92
N PRO A 116 -0.25 -27.37 -8.90
CA PRO A 116 0.33 -26.45 -7.93
C PRO A 116 1.40 -27.15 -7.05
N HIS A 117 2.49 -26.45 -6.78
CA HIS A 117 3.60 -26.98 -5.99
C HIS A 117 3.22 -27.14 -4.51
N ALA A 118 3.69 -28.20 -3.83
CA ALA A 118 3.20 -28.59 -2.49
C ALA A 118 3.18 -27.48 -1.41
N THR A 119 4.07 -26.49 -1.49
CA THR A 119 4.20 -25.40 -0.49
C THR A 119 3.39 -24.14 -0.80
N TRP A 120 2.59 -24.10 -1.87
CA TRP A 120 1.94 -22.88 -2.34
C TRP A 120 0.99 -22.23 -1.31
N LEU A 121 0.31 -23.06 -0.51
CA LEU A 121 -0.56 -22.61 0.60
C LEU A 121 0.23 -21.96 1.73
N GLN A 122 1.45 -22.43 2.01
CA GLN A 122 2.33 -21.84 3.02
C GLN A 122 2.84 -20.48 2.54
N ASP A 123 3.27 -20.40 1.27
CA ASP A 123 3.65 -19.14 0.62
C ASP A 123 2.49 -18.14 0.66
N ARG A 124 1.27 -18.59 0.36
CA ARG A 124 0.06 -17.75 0.43
C ARG A 124 -0.24 -17.27 1.85
N CYS A 125 -0.19 -18.15 2.85
CA CYS A 125 -0.39 -17.78 4.25
C CYS A 125 0.65 -16.77 4.74
N ARG A 126 1.91 -16.95 4.34
CA ARG A 126 3.02 -16.04 4.67
C ARG A 126 2.82 -14.68 4.01
N TRP A 127 2.46 -14.67 2.73
CA TRP A 127 2.17 -13.44 2.00
C TRP A 127 0.99 -12.68 2.62
N ASP A 128 -0.10 -13.35 2.98
CA ASP A 128 -1.25 -12.71 3.66
C ASP A 128 -0.84 -12.04 4.98
N ARG A 129 0.06 -12.66 5.76
CA ARG A 129 0.55 -12.10 7.03
C ARG A 129 1.38 -10.84 6.79
N PHE A 130 2.32 -10.88 5.85
CA PHE A 130 3.14 -9.73 5.50
C PHE A 130 2.32 -8.62 4.85
N HIS A 131 1.32 -8.97 4.06
CA HIS A 131 0.38 -8.02 3.48
C HIS A 131 -0.43 -7.28 4.56
N ARG A 132 -0.93 -7.97 5.59
CA ARG A 132 -1.57 -7.29 6.74
C ARG A 132 -0.62 -6.33 7.45
N ALA A 133 0.63 -6.72 7.67
CA ALA A 133 1.63 -5.83 8.27
C ALA A 133 1.87 -4.59 7.41
N ARG A 134 1.97 -4.78 6.07
CA ARG A 134 2.07 -3.67 5.12
C ARG A 134 0.86 -2.74 5.21
N VAL A 135 -0.36 -3.28 5.21
CA VAL A 135 -1.60 -2.48 5.32
C VAL A 135 -1.56 -1.58 6.55
N VAL A 136 -1.12 -2.09 7.71
CA VAL A 136 -0.98 -1.28 8.93
C VAL A 136 -0.02 -0.11 8.72
N ILE A 137 1.16 -0.35 8.12
CA ILE A 137 2.15 0.70 7.84
C ILE A 137 1.57 1.77 6.89
N LEU A 138 0.84 1.33 5.87
CA LEU A 138 0.21 2.22 4.89
C LEU A 138 -0.93 3.04 5.50
N THR A 139 -1.74 2.45 6.38
CA THR A 139 -2.76 3.19 7.13
C THR A 139 -2.12 4.24 8.03
N MET A 140 -1.04 3.91 8.74
CA MET A 140 -0.29 4.89 9.55
C MET A 140 0.27 6.02 8.68
N SER A 141 0.84 5.70 7.52
CA SER A 141 1.29 6.69 6.53
C SER A 141 0.16 7.63 6.11
N LEU A 142 -1.03 7.10 5.80
CA LEU A 142 -2.17 7.93 5.40
C LEU A 142 -2.66 8.82 6.54
N VAL A 143 -2.74 8.29 7.76
CA VAL A 143 -3.14 9.08 8.94
C VAL A 143 -2.17 10.25 9.13
N LEU A 144 -0.86 10.02 9.10
CA LEU A 144 0.14 11.09 9.24
C LEU A 144 0.03 12.15 8.13
N LEU A 145 -0.20 11.72 6.89
CA LEU A 145 -0.41 12.64 5.77
C LEU A 145 -1.62 13.55 6.02
N LEU A 146 -2.78 12.96 6.37
CA LEU A 146 -4.01 13.70 6.61
C LEU A 146 -3.90 14.62 7.82
N THR A 147 -3.33 14.14 8.93
CA THR A 147 -3.11 14.95 10.12
C THR A 147 -2.20 16.13 9.81
N GLY A 148 -1.11 15.91 9.06
CA GLY A 148 -0.24 16.98 8.59
C GLY A 148 -1.02 18.03 7.80
N ILE A 149 -1.68 17.61 6.71
CA ILE A 149 -2.46 18.53 5.84
C ILE A 149 -3.51 19.32 6.64
N ILE A 150 -4.28 18.65 7.50
CA ILE A 150 -5.34 19.32 8.29
C ILE A 150 -4.72 20.32 9.28
N GLN A 151 -3.64 19.95 9.96
CA GLN A 151 -2.98 20.84 10.91
C GLN A 151 -2.42 22.09 10.21
N SER A 152 -1.85 21.97 9.02
CA SER A 152 -1.43 23.14 8.23
C SER A 152 -2.60 24.05 7.87
N SER A 153 -3.73 23.49 7.47
CA SER A 153 -4.90 24.28 7.11
C SER A 153 -5.45 25.06 8.31
N ILE A 154 -5.42 24.48 9.51
CA ILE A 154 -5.83 25.16 10.75
C ILE A 154 -4.87 26.29 11.09
N VAL A 155 -3.55 26.04 11.06
CA VAL A 155 -2.53 27.05 11.35
C VAL A 155 -2.54 28.20 10.34
N ALA A 156 -2.87 27.93 9.07
CA ALA A 156 -2.98 28.97 8.05
C ALA A 156 -4.25 29.84 8.20
N ALA A 157 -5.26 29.38 8.95
CA ALA A 157 -6.53 30.08 9.17
C ALA A 157 -6.58 30.86 10.50
N SER A 158 -5.62 30.64 11.40
CA SER A 158 -5.47 31.33 12.70
C SER A 158 -4.53 32.52 12.59
#